data_AF-A0A497GXC5-F1
#
_entry.id   AF-A0A497GXC5-F1
#
_cell.length_a   1.000
_cell.length_b   1.000
_cell.length_c   1.000
_cell.angle_alpha   90.00
_cell.angle_beta   90.00
_cell.angle_gamma   90.00
#
_symmetry.space_group_name_H-M   'P 1'
#
loop_
_entity.id
_entity.type
_entity.pdbx_description
1 polymer ?
#
loop_
_entity_poly.entity_id
_entity_poly.type
_entity_poly.pdbx_seq_one_letter_code
_entity_poly.pdbx_strand_id
1 'polypeptide(L)'
;GNSPTEVLSVDLRGSRAVITTSNGTPTLLALRRPAVIGALVNASAVVSFLSGARRPAFVLAGDRGSPCEEDLAAAEYLFARASGREVDYDSVAGRILSSRHARELMEMGMVEDVQFALSLDLFPHLPYYDPETRSVRPGPPS
;
A
#
# COMPACT_ATOMS: atom_id res chain seq x y z
N GLY A 1 -17.24 0.19 0.68
CA GLY A 1 -16.53 1.42 1.05
C GLY A 1 -15.08 1.31 0.65
N ASN A 2 -14.17 1.95 1.39
CA ASN A 2 -12.71 1.82 1.24
C ASN A 2 -12.10 0.83 2.26
N SER A 3 -12.96 0.06 2.94
CA SER A 3 -12.56 -0.97 3.89
C SER A 3 -12.10 -2.22 3.14
N PRO A 4 -10.87 -2.69 3.36
CA PRO A 4 -10.40 -3.95 2.77
C PRO A 4 -11.25 -5.15 3.21
N THR A 5 -11.70 -5.19 4.47
CA THR A 5 -12.50 -6.30 5.00
C THR A 5 -13.88 -6.37 4.33
N GLU A 6 -14.51 -5.22 4.06
CA GLU A 6 -15.73 -5.15 3.25
C GLU A 6 -15.50 -5.69 1.83
N VAL A 7 -14.42 -5.25 1.16
CA VAL A 7 -14.14 -5.65 -0.22
C VAL A 7 -13.92 -7.16 -0.33
N LEU A 8 -13.26 -7.78 0.64
CA LEU A 8 -13.03 -9.22 0.66
C LEU A 8 -14.30 -10.06 0.82
N SER A 9 -15.37 -9.47 1.35
CA SER A 9 -16.67 -10.14 1.49
C SER A 9 -17.50 -10.18 0.21
N VAL A 10 -17.07 -9.48 -0.85
CA VAL A 10 -17.80 -9.34 -2.12
C VAL A 10 -17.09 -10.11 -3.24
N ASP A 11 -17.83 -10.89 -4.02
CA ASP A 11 -17.30 -11.53 -5.23
C ASP A 11 -17.21 -10.51 -6.39
N LEU A 12 -15.98 -10.13 -6.72
CA LEU A 12 -15.67 -9.17 -7.78
C LEU A 12 -15.03 -9.85 -9.01
N ARG A 13 -15.05 -11.18 -9.12
CA ARG A 13 -14.43 -11.89 -10.24
C ARG A 13 -15.05 -11.46 -11.57
N GLY A 14 -14.20 -11.15 -12.55
CA GLY A 14 -14.61 -10.66 -13.86
C GLY A 14 -15.23 -9.26 -13.87
N SER A 15 -15.36 -8.61 -12.71
CA SER A 15 -15.94 -7.27 -12.58
C SER A 15 -14.86 -6.19 -12.66
N ARG A 16 -15.26 -4.98 -13.08
CA ARG A 16 -14.43 -3.78 -12.98
C ARG A 16 -14.86 -2.96 -11.77
N ALA A 17 -13.99 -2.83 -10.79
CA ALA A 17 -14.21 -1.95 -9.65
C ALA A 17 -13.87 -0.49 -9.99
N VAL A 18 -14.65 0.45 -9.45
CA VAL A 18 -14.34 1.88 -9.45
C VAL A 18 -14.01 2.28 -8.02
N ILE A 19 -12.80 2.80 -7.80
CA ILE A 19 -12.29 3.17 -6.48
C ILE A 19 -12.04 4.67 -6.46
N THR A 20 -12.59 5.35 -5.45
CA THR A 20 -12.31 6.75 -5.16
C THR A 20 -11.89 6.88 -3.69
N THR A 21 -10.78 7.55 -3.46
CA THR A 21 -10.22 7.77 -2.12
C THR A 21 -9.74 9.22 -2.02
N SER A 22 -9.67 9.73 -0.78
CA SER A 22 -9.25 11.11 -0.54
C SER A 22 -7.81 11.38 -0.94
N ASN A 23 -6.90 10.42 -0.70
CA ASN A 23 -5.46 10.63 -0.85
C ASN A 23 -4.82 9.74 -1.93
N GLY A 24 -5.25 8.47 -2.03
CA GLY A 24 -4.66 7.50 -2.96
C GLY A 24 -4.96 7.81 -4.43
N THR A 25 -6.23 8.12 -4.76
CA THR A 25 -6.66 8.37 -6.14
C THR A 25 -6.01 9.64 -6.72
N PRO A 26 -6.00 10.80 -6.03
CA PRO A 26 -5.28 11.98 -6.50
C PRO A 26 -3.77 11.72 -6.68
N THR A 27 -3.15 10.98 -5.76
CA THR A 27 -1.72 10.63 -5.83
C THR A 27 -1.40 9.82 -7.09
N LEU A 28 -2.19 8.77 -7.39
CA LEU A 28 -2.02 7.98 -8.61
C LEU A 28 -2.23 8.82 -9.87
N LEU A 29 -3.29 9.64 -9.90
CA LEU A 29 -3.60 10.49 -11.05
C LEU A 29 -2.55 11.58 -11.32
N ALA A 30 -1.75 11.95 -10.33
CA ALA A 30 -0.63 12.89 -10.49
C ALA A 30 0.61 12.25 -11.15
N LEU A 31 0.69 10.91 -11.19
CA LEU A 31 1.83 10.21 -11.77
C LEU A 31 1.83 10.35 -13.30
N ARG A 32 3.02 10.63 -13.85
CA ARG A 32 3.26 10.68 -15.30
C ARG A 32 3.99 9.45 -15.84
N ARG A 33 4.35 8.53 -14.96
CA ARG A 33 5.06 7.30 -15.29
C ARG A 33 4.30 6.14 -14.65
N PRO A 34 4.35 4.94 -15.24
CA PRO A 34 3.76 3.78 -14.60
C PRO A 34 4.40 3.49 -13.25
N ALA A 35 3.61 2.93 -12.34
CA ALA A 35 4.03 2.63 -10.98
C ALA A 35 3.41 1.33 -10.51
N VAL A 36 4.07 0.69 -9.54
CA VAL A 36 3.49 -0.43 -8.80
C VAL A 36 2.89 0.09 -7.49
N ILE A 37 1.84 -0.56 -7.01
CA ILE A 37 1.20 -0.23 -5.73
C ILE A 37 1.71 -1.21 -4.67
N GLY A 38 2.30 -0.66 -3.62
CA GLY A 38 2.86 -1.42 -2.51
C GLY A 38 2.18 -1.12 -1.19
N ALA A 39 2.03 -2.16 -0.39
CA ALA A 39 1.55 -2.15 0.98
C ALA A 39 2.21 -3.30 1.76
N LEU A 40 2.04 -3.35 3.09
CA LEU A 40 2.57 -4.44 3.91
C LEU A 40 1.99 -5.81 3.50
N VAL A 41 0.72 -5.83 3.10
CA VAL A 41 0.00 -7.03 2.65
C VAL A 41 0.58 -7.68 1.38
N ASN A 42 1.42 -6.99 0.62
CA ASN A 42 2.13 -7.54 -0.53
C ASN A 42 3.64 -7.25 -0.50
N ALA A 43 4.20 -7.13 0.71
CA ALA A 43 5.57 -6.67 0.93
C ALA A 43 6.62 -7.47 0.15
N SER A 44 6.55 -8.79 0.14
CA SER A 44 7.50 -9.68 -0.53
C SER A 44 7.48 -9.49 -2.05
N ALA A 45 6.31 -9.29 -2.66
CA ALA A 45 6.19 -9.00 -4.08
C ALA A 45 6.85 -7.65 -4.44
N VAL A 46 6.62 -6.64 -3.59
CA VAL A 46 7.23 -5.31 -3.75
C VAL A 46 8.75 -5.36 -3.54
N VAL A 47 9.23 -6.05 -2.50
CA VAL A 47 10.65 -6.23 -2.20
C VAL A 47 11.39 -6.92 -3.35
N SER A 48 10.79 -7.95 -3.93
CA SER A 48 11.33 -8.64 -5.11
C SER A 48 11.47 -7.68 -6.30
N PHE A 49 10.42 -6.90 -6.59
CA PHE A 49 10.44 -5.89 -7.65
C PHE A 49 11.51 -4.81 -7.42
N LEU A 50 11.63 -4.31 -6.18
CA LEU A 50 12.59 -3.27 -5.81
C LEU A 50 14.04 -3.75 -5.89
N SER A 51 14.30 -5.02 -5.58
CA SER A 51 15.66 -5.59 -5.61
C SER A 51 16.28 -5.56 -7.02
N GLY A 52 15.45 -5.58 -8.07
CA GLY A 52 15.88 -5.39 -9.46
C GLY A 52 16.03 -3.93 -9.90
N ALA A 53 15.60 -2.97 -9.08
CA ALA A 53 15.55 -1.55 -9.45
C ALA A 53 16.84 -0.81 -9.08
N ARG A 54 17.43 -0.10 -10.04
CA ARG A 54 18.69 0.64 -9.81
C ARG A 54 18.53 1.88 -8.92
N ARG A 55 17.36 2.53 -8.98
CA ARG A 55 17.01 3.74 -8.21
C ARG A 55 15.51 3.76 -7.95
N PRO A 56 15.02 2.95 -6.98
CA PRO A 56 13.61 2.98 -6.64
C PRO A 56 13.22 4.34 -6.04
N ALA A 57 12.00 4.76 -6.30
CA ALA A 57 11.39 5.94 -5.68
C ALA A 57 10.03 5.54 -5.11
N PHE A 58 9.75 5.99 -3.90
CA PHE A 58 8.45 5.82 -3.26
C PHE A 58 7.64 7.10 -3.44
N VAL A 59 6.37 6.93 -3.76
CA VAL A 59 5.38 8.00 -3.74
C VAL A 59 4.39 7.66 -2.65
N LEU A 60 4.40 8.45 -1.57
CA LEU A 60 3.50 8.27 -0.43
C LEU A 60 2.25 9.10 -0.68
N ALA A 61 1.08 8.52 -0.41
CA ALA A 61 -0.19 9.23 -0.61
C ALA A 61 -0.34 10.34 0.45
N GLY A 62 0.09 10.06 1.67
CA GLY A 62 0.10 11.01 2.77
C GLY A 62 -1.29 11.49 3.16
N ASP A 63 -1.32 12.62 3.87
CA ASP A 63 -2.53 13.38 4.18
C ASP A 63 -2.34 14.86 3.79
N ARG A 64 -3.25 15.39 2.97
CA ARG A 64 -3.26 16.81 2.54
C ARG A 64 -1.90 17.32 2.01
N GLY A 65 -1.17 16.49 1.27
CA GLY A 65 0.11 16.84 0.66
C GLY A 65 1.33 16.73 1.59
N SER A 66 1.16 16.18 2.81
CA SER A 66 2.26 15.87 3.72
C SER A 66 2.41 14.35 3.90
N PRO A 67 3.64 13.82 3.99
CA PRO A 67 3.84 12.42 4.37
C PRO A 67 3.18 12.12 5.72
N CYS A 68 2.51 10.97 5.83
CA CYS A 68 2.02 10.44 7.10
C CYS A 68 2.97 9.35 7.62
N GLU A 69 2.95 9.14 8.93
CA GLU A 69 3.86 8.21 9.61
C GLU A 69 3.62 6.76 9.15
N GLU A 70 2.37 6.38 8.89
CA GLU A 70 2.03 5.04 8.44
C GLU A 70 2.59 4.71 7.04
N ASP A 71 2.45 5.63 6.08
CA ASP A 71 3.00 5.46 4.73
C ASP A 71 4.53 5.45 4.77
N LEU A 72 5.13 6.32 5.59
CA LEU A 72 6.58 6.41 5.73
C LEU A 72 7.15 5.12 6.36
N ALA A 73 6.57 4.66 7.46
CA ALA A 73 7.02 3.44 8.14
C ALA A 73 6.92 2.21 7.22
N ALA A 74 5.83 2.08 6.46
CA ALA A 74 5.68 1.01 5.48
C ALA A 74 6.72 1.10 4.36
N ALA A 75 6.97 2.30 3.80
CA ALA A 75 7.96 2.50 2.75
C ALA A 75 9.40 2.22 3.23
N GLU A 76 9.75 2.66 4.43
CA GLU A 76 11.05 2.39 5.06
C GLU A 76 11.26 0.89 5.27
N TYR A 77 10.24 0.17 5.74
CA TYR A 77 10.27 -1.28 5.87
C TYR A 77 10.55 -1.97 4.53
N LEU A 78 9.77 -1.62 3.49
CA LEU A 78 9.92 -2.20 2.14
C LEU A 78 11.31 -1.92 1.55
N PHE A 79 11.80 -0.69 1.69
CA PHE A 79 13.12 -0.29 1.20
C PHE A 79 14.25 -1.03 1.93
N ALA A 80 14.19 -1.11 3.26
CA ALA A 80 15.21 -1.78 4.06
C ALA A 80 15.26 -3.28 3.74
N ARG A 81 14.11 -3.95 3.63
CA ARG A 81 14.01 -5.35 3.21
C ARG A 81 14.57 -5.58 1.80
N ALA A 82 14.25 -4.72 0.83
CA ALA A 82 14.82 -4.77 -0.53
C ALA A 82 16.33 -4.52 -0.57
N SER A 83 16.86 -3.80 0.43
CA SER A 83 18.29 -3.58 0.59
C SER A 83 19.01 -4.72 1.33
N GLY A 84 18.33 -5.84 1.60
CA GLY A 84 18.88 -6.98 2.33
C GLY A 84 19.09 -6.73 3.83
N ARG A 85 18.46 -5.70 4.40
CA ARG A 85 18.56 -5.39 5.83
C ARG A 85 17.47 -6.13 6.60
N GLU A 86 17.84 -6.64 7.76
CA GLU A 86 16.85 -7.07 8.75
C GLU A 86 16.15 -5.85 9.35
N VAL A 87 14.84 -5.97 9.53
CA VAL A 87 13.98 -4.94 10.09
C VAL A 87 13.09 -5.59 11.13
N ASP A 88 13.07 -5.01 12.33
CA ASP A 88 12.11 -5.40 13.36
C ASP A 88 10.71 -4.93 12.94
N TYR A 89 9.88 -5.90 12.55
CA TYR A 89 8.52 -5.62 12.11
C TYR A 89 7.64 -5.09 13.24
N ASP A 90 7.85 -5.52 14.48
CA ASP A 90 7.04 -5.09 15.62
C ASP A 90 7.26 -3.59 15.90
N SER A 91 8.48 -3.10 15.72
CA SER A 91 8.79 -1.67 15.77
C SER A 91 8.06 -0.88 14.67
N VAL A 92 8.04 -1.39 13.44
CA VAL A 92 7.32 -0.77 12.31
C VAL A 92 5.81 -0.75 12.56
N ALA A 93 5.24 -1.88 12.99
CA ALA A 93 3.83 -2.00 13.32
C ALA A 93 3.45 -1.06 14.48
N GLY A 94 4.29 -0.95 15.50
CA GLY A 94 4.10 -0.02 16.61
C GLY A 94 4.06 1.44 16.16
N ARG A 95 4.93 1.84 15.23
CA ARG A 95 4.90 3.20 14.62
C ARG A 95 3.58 3.45 13.90
N ILE A 96 3.13 2.52 13.06
CA ILE A 96 1.87 2.62 12.33
C ILE A 96 0.67 2.69 13.28
N LEU A 97 0.60 1.81 14.29
CA LEU A 97 -0.48 1.80 15.29
C LEU A 97 -0.52 3.10 16.11
N SER A 98 0.63 3.74 16.31
CA SER A 98 0.74 5.02 17.00
C SER A 98 0.44 6.23 16.10
N SER A 99 0.25 6.02 14.79
CA SER A 99 -0.02 7.10 13.86
C SER A 99 -1.40 7.72 14.09
N ARG A 100 -1.54 8.98 13.68
CA ARG A 100 -2.80 9.71 13.82
C ARG A 100 -3.93 8.99 13.06
N HIS A 101 -3.69 8.58 11.82
CA HIS A 101 -4.73 7.98 10.99
C HIS A 101 -5.17 6.60 11.51
N ALA A 102 -4.22 5.77 11.98
CA ALA A 102 -4.54 4.49 12.59
C ALA A 102 -5.41 4.67 13.85
N ARG A 103 -5.10 5.66 14.69
CA ARG A 103 -5.92 5.99 15.87
C ARG A 103 -7.33 6.45 15.50
N GLU A 104 -7.45 7.34 14.52
CA GLU A 104 -8.75 7.80 14.01
C GLU A 104 -9.60 6.62 13.49
N LEU A 105 -9.00 5.69 12.74
CA LEU A 105 -9.69 4.47 12.27
C LEU A 105 -10.13 3.57 13.42
N MET A 106 -9.28 3.34 14.42
CA MET A 106 -9.63 2.55 15.60
C MET A 106 -10.77 3.19 16.41
N GLU A 107 -10.77 4.52 16.57
CA GLU A 107 -11.85 5.26 17.24
C GLU A 107 -13.18 5.17 16.48
N MET A 108 -13.13 5.06 15.15
CA MET A 108 -14.30 4.80 14.30
C MET A 108 -14.75 3.33 14.29
N GLY A 109 -14.08 2.46 15.04
CA GLY A 109 -14.40 1.03 15.13
C GLY A 109 -13.88 0.19 13.96
N MET A 110 -12.94 0.71 13.16
CA MET A 110 -12.35 0.02 12.00
C MET A 110 -11.08 -0.75 12.39
N VAL A 111 -11.11 -1.47 13.52
CA VAL A 111 -9.93 -2.13 14.09
C VAL A 111 -9.43 -3.25 13.18
N GLU A 112 -10.34 -4.01 12.60
CA GLU A 112 -10.04 -5.12 11.69
C GLU A 112 -9.34 -4.64 10.42
N ASP A 113 -9.69 -3.45 9.92
CA ASP A 113 -9.03 -2.86 8.75
C ASP A 113 -7.59 -2.43 9.06
N VAL A 114 -7.34 -1.89 10.25
CA VAL A 114 -5.98 -1.55 10.71
C VAL A 114 -5.14 -2.80 10.87
N GLN A 115 -5.69 -3.86 11.48
CA GLN A 115 -5.01 -5.16 11.62
C GLN A 115 -4.74 -5.80 10.25
N PHE A 116 -5.69 -5.69 9.33
CA PHE A 116 -5.53 -6.16 7.96
C PHE A 116 -4.39 -5.43 7.25
N ALA A 117 -4.33 -4.10 7.35
CA ALA A 117 -3.26 -3.30 6.76
C ALA A 117 -1.87 -3.62 7.35
N LEU A 118 -1.83 -4.07 8.61
CA LEU A 118 -0.63 -4.55 9.31
C LEU A 118 -0.35 -6.05 9.11
N SER A 119 -1.06 -6.73 8.23
CA SER A 119 -0.73 -8.11 7.90
C SER A 119 0.36 -8.13 6.83
N LEU A 120 1.37 -8.98 7.01
CA LEU A 120 2.42 -9.18 6.01
C LEU A 120 2.00 -10.25 5.01
N ASP A 121 2.25 -9.96 3.72
CA ASP A 121 2.26 -10.97 2.65
C ASP A 121 0.97 -11.81 2.52
N LEU A 122 -0.19 -11.18 2.78
CA LEU A 122 -1.49 -11.79 2.50
C LEU A 122 -1.73 -12.03 1.00
N PHE A 123 -1.14 -11.19 0.13
CA PHE A 123 -1.33 -11.28 -1.31
C PHE A 123 0.01 -11.27 -2.05
N PRO A 124 0.23 -12.21 -2.99
CA PRO A 124 1.44 -12.24 -3.80
C PRO A 124 1.37 -11.29 -5.01
N HIS A 125 0.37 -10.41 -5.08
CA HIS A 125 0.10 -9.58 -6.24
C HIS A 125 0.83 -8.24 -6.17
N LEU A 126 1.31 -7.77 -7.33
CA LEU A 126 1.94 -6.47 -7.48
C LEU A 126 1.08 -5.60 -8.41
N PRO A 127 0.04 -4.91 -7.92
CA PRO A 127 -0.81 -4.11 -8.79
C PRO A 127 0.00 -3.03 -9.53
N TYR A 128 -0.31 -2.85 -10.80
CA TYR A 128 0.36 -1.91 -11.69
C TYR A 128 -0.61 -0.82 -12.14
N TYR A 129 -0.22 0.43 -11.93
CA TYR A 129 -0.93 1.62 -12.37
C TYR A 129 -0.38 2.12 -13.71
N ASP A 130 -1.29 2.31 -14.67
CA ASP A 130 -1.03 2.91 -15.96
C ASP A 130 -1.63 4.33 -16.02
N PRO A 131 -0.79 5.39 -16.12
CA PRO A 131 -1.27 6.77 -16.17
C PRO A 131 -1.97 7.14 -17.49
N GLU A 132 -1.71 6.43 -18.59
CA GLU A 132 -2.37 6.71 -19.88
C GLU A 132 -3.83 6.28 -19.84
N THR A 133 -4.08 5.06 -19.34
CA THR A 133 -5.44 4.51 -19.23
C THR A 133 -6.12 4.82 -17.90
N ARG A 134 -5.38 5.40 -16.94
CA ARG A 134 -5.81 5.66 -15.55
C ARG A 134 -6.41 4.41 -14.91
N SER A 135 -5.79 3.27 -15.14
CA SER A 135 -6.27 1.97 -14.68
C SER A 135 -5.23 1.24 -13.84
N VAL A 136 -5.72 0.47 -12.87
CA VAL A 136 -4.89 -0.48 -12.12
C VAL A 136 -5.19 -1.87 -12.66
N ARG A 137 -4.13 -2.65 -12.90
CA ARG A 137 -4.21 -4.02 -13.40
C ARG A 137 -3.36 -4.93 -12.50
N PRO A 138 -3.59 -6.25 -12.47
CA PRO A 138 -2.57 -7.17 -11.97
C PRO A 138 -1.26 -6.85 -12.68
N GLY A 139 -0.17 -6.64 -11.93
CA GLY A 139 1.13 -6.39 -12.54
C GLY A 139 1.59 -7.56 -13.40
N PRO A 140 2.61 -7.36 -14.24
CA PRO A 140 3.17 -8.45 -15.02
C PRO A 140 3.59 -9.57 -14.06
N PRO A 141 3.27 -10.84 -14.36
CA PRO A 141 3.83 -11.95 -13.60
C PRO A 141 5.36 -11.86 -13.67
N SER A 142 6.00 -12.08 -12.52
CA SER A 142 7.44 -12.30 -12.40
C SER A 142 7.91 -13.44 -13.28
#